data_AF-A0AA84ZLK8-F1
#
_entry.id   AF-A0AA84ZLK8-F1
#
_cell.length_a   1.000
_cell.length_b   1.000
_cell.length_c   1.000
_cell.angle_alpha   90.00
_cell.angle_beta   90.00
_cell.angle_gamma   90.00
#
_symmetry.space_group_name_H-M   'P 1'
#
loop_
_entity.id
_entity.type
_entity.pdbx_description
1 polymer ?
#
loop_
_entity_poly.entity_id
_entity_poly.type
_entity_poly.pdbx_seq_one_letter_code
_entity_poly.pdbx_strand_id
1 'polypeptide(L)'
;MDDILVMCDNNFDIAQSLDKLDSLTYEEEINNRSPFLDILSSRWEVGIIMRSVYRKPTWSDQYLNFQFLSVVARAKLRKCLSNSTQSICAADMFEDVKLLTDTVISNGYPLKFINKYNSQSTPNLFNSVAKESVNIPLLFGSESNSMILGRKLKSAIEDITLLS
;
A
#
# COMPACT_ATOMS: atom_id res chain seq x y z
N MET A 1 -3.23 11.45 14.60
CA MET A 1 -3.47 12.11 13.30
C MET A 1 -3.79 10.96 12.38
N ASP A 2 -5.01 10.94 11.86
CA ASP A 2 -5.53 9.79 11.13
C ASP A 2 -5.31 10.01 9.65
N ASP A 3 -4.81 8.99 8.95
CA ASP A 3 -4.68 9.02 7.50
C ASP A 3 -6.05 8.76 6.85
N ILE A 4 -6.47 9.67 5.96
CA ILE A 4 -7.79 9.65 5.34
C ILE A 4 -7.62 9.35 3.85
N LEU A 5 -8.29 8.28 3.38
CA LEU A 5 -8.43 8.03 1.95
C LEU A 5 -9.62 8.83 1.42
N VAL A 6 -9.37 9.74 0.48
CA VAL A 6 -10.40 10.53 -0.20
C VAL A 6 -10.63 9.95 -1.58
N MET A 7 -11.90 9.69 -1.92
CA MET A 7 -12.33 9.29 -3.26
C MET A 7 -13.31 10.34 -3.78
N CYS A 8 -13.02 10.92 -4.94
CA CYS A 8 -13.90 11.87 -5.60
C CYS A 8 -14.01 11.59 -7.10
N ASP A 9 -15.00 12.21 -7.74
CA ASP A 9 -15.12 12.22 -9.20
C ASP A 9 -14.06 13.15 -9.81
N ASN A 10 -13.70 12.91 -11.07
CA ASN A 10 -12.72 13.71 -11.84
C ASN A 10 -13.12 15.18 -11.98
N ASN A 11 -14.40 15.49 -11.75
CA ASN A 11 -14.94 16.85 -11.82
C ASN A 11 -14.77 17.65 -10.52
N PHE A 12 -14.20 17.05 -9.47
CA PHE A 12 -14.04 17.67 -8.17
C PHE A 12 -12.57 18.04 -7.91
N ASP A 13 -12.29 19.33 -7.76
CA ASP A 13 -10.97 19.83 -7.40
C ASP A 13 -10.73 19.65 -5.88
N ILE A 14 -10.08 18.55 -5.53
CA ILE A 14 -9.72 18.26 -4.14
C ILE A 14 -8.71 19.28 -3.62
N ALA A 15 -7.72 19.69 -4.42
CA ALA A 15 -6.64 20.57 -3.98
C ALA A 15 -7.19 21.90 -3.48
N GLN A 16 -8.11 22.51 -4.25
CA GLN A 16 -8.78 23.75 -3.85
C GLN A 16 -9.57 23.60 -2.53
N SER A 17 -10.11 22.42 -2.26
CA SER A 17 -10.86 22.15 -1.03
C SER A 17 -9.94 21.90 0.16
N LEU A 18 -8.80 21.23 -0.07
CA LEU A 18 -7.78 20.95 0.94
C LEU A 18 -6.97 22.20 1.32
N ASP A 19 -6.78 23.15 0.41
CA ASP A 19 -6.10 24.43 0.69
C ASP A 19 -6.81 25.26 1.78
N LYS A 20 -8.08 24.97 2.05
CA LYS A 20 -8.86 25.61 3.13
C LYS A 20 -8.64 24.94 4.49
N LEU A 21 -8.03 23.77 4.50
CA LEU A 21 -7.73 22.98 5.69
C LEU A 21 -6.24 23.16 6.00
N ASP A 22 -5.93 24.16 6.81
CA ASP A 22 -4.57 24.36 7.30
C ASP A 22 -4.06 23.06 7.95
N SER A 23 -2.81 22.68 7.64
CA SER A 23 -2.08 21.52 8.19
C SER A 23 -2.37 20.12 7.63
N LEU A 24 -3.07 19.99 6.49
CA LEU A 24 -3.13 18.70 5.77
C LEU A 24 -2.00 18.56 4.73
N THR A 25 -1.44 17.36 4.67
CA THR A 25 -0.65 16.86 3.52
C THR A 25 -1.47 15.79 2.82
N TYR A 26 -1.46 15.80 1.48
CA TYR A 26 -2.12 14.78 0.67
C TYR A 26 -1.17 14.20 -0.36
N GLU A 27 -1.46 12.98 -0.80
CA GLU A 27 -0.79 12.29 -1.89
C GLU A 27 -1.87 11.95 -2.93
N GLU A 28 -1.65 12.32 -4.19
CA GLU A 28 -2.61 12.11 -5.28
C GLU A 28 -2.27 10.85 -6.09
N GLU A 29 -3.26 10.31 -6.80
CA GLU A 29 -3.02 9.24 -7.76
C GLU A 29 -2.35 9.81 -9.02
N ILE A 30 -1.15 9.32 -9.32
CA ILE A 30 -0.36 9.75 -10.49
C ILE A 30 0.04 8.52 -11.28
N ASN A 31 -0.14 8.55 -12.61
CA ASN A 31 0.24 7.44 -13.51
C ASN A 31 -0.34 6.07 -13.09
N ASN A 32 -1.61 6.06 -12.67
CA ASN A 32 -2.31 4.88 -12.14
C ASN A 32 -1.65 4.27 -10.89
N ARG A 33 -0.94 5.08 -10.10
CA ARG A 33 -0.31 4.68 -8.84
C ARG A 33 -0.83 5.56 -7.72
N SER A 34 -1.34 4.93 -6.68
CA SER A 34 -1.87 5.58 -5.49
C SER A 34 -1.15 5.04 -4.26
N PRO A 35 -0.27 5.84 -3.63
CA PRO A 35 0.32 5.49 -2.35
C PRO A 35 -0.68 5.71 -1.21
N PHE A 36 -0.77 4.75 -0.30
CA PHE A 36 -1.51 4.87 0.95
C PHE A 36 -0.81 4.08 2.06
N LEU A 37 -0.38 4.78 3.12
CA LEU A 37 0.45 4.20 4.18
C LEU A 37 1.70 3.51 3.61
N ASP A 38 1.92 2.24 3.94
CA ASP A 38 3.06 1.43 3.48
C ASP A 38 2.79 0.72 2.14
N ILE A 39 1.66 1.01 1.47
CA ILE A 39 1.18 0.29 0.28
C ILE A 39 1.17 1.23 -0.92
N LEU A 40 1.84 0.82 -1.99
CA LEU A 40 1.69 1.43 -3.31
C LEU A 40 0.74 0.57 -4.11
N SER A 41 -0.46 1.08 -4.36
CA SER A 41 -1.42 0.43 -5.25
C SER A 41 -1.19 0.90 -6.67
N SER A 42 -1.09 -0.02 -7.62
CA SER A 42 -0.92 0.32 -9.04
C SER A 42 -1.87 -0.49 -9.91
N ARG A 43 -2.46 0.16 -10.92
CA ARG A 43 -3.32 -0.52 -11.89
C ARG A 43 -2.45 -1.08 -13.02
N TRP A 44 -2.48 -2.40 -13.20
CA TRP A 44 -1.76 -3.06 -14.29
C TRP A 44 -2.65 -3.18 -15.53
N GLU A 45 -3.80 -3.84 -15.36
CA GLU A 45 -4.83 -4.04 -16.38
C GLU A 45 -6.20 -3.71 -15.79
N VAL A 46 -7.24 -3.70 -16.62
CA VAL A 46 -8.61 -3.43 -16.16
C VAL A 46 -9.00 -4.47 -15.09
N GLY A 47 -9.27 -3.98 -13.87
CA GLY A 47 -9.66 -4.82 -12.75
C GLY A 47 -8.51 -5.53 -12.01
N ILE A 48 -7.26 -5.38 -12.45
CA ILE A 48 -6.08 -5.94 -11.78
C ILE A 48 -5.32 -4.83 -11.05
N ILE A 49 -5.26 -4.95 -9.73
CA ILE A 49 -4.50 -4.06 -8.85
C ILE A 49 -3.27 -4.82 -8.35
N MET A 50 -2.10 -4.30 -8.68
CA MET A 50 -0.84 -4.71 -8.08
C MET A 50 -0.56 -3.89 -6.83
N ARG A 51 0.10 -4.50 -5.86
CA ARG A 51 0.52 -3.86 -4.62
C ARG A 51 2.02 -4.07 -4.45
N SER A 52 2.71 -3.04 -3.98
CA SER A 52 4.12 -3.08 -3.58
C SER A 52 4.33 -2.24 -2.32
N VAL A 53 5.51 -2.35 -1.69
CA VAL A 53 5.80 -1.58 -0.47
C VAL A 53 6.13 -0.13 -0.86
N TYR A 54 5.27 0.80 -0.44
CA TYR A 54 5.51 2.22 -0.63
C TYR A 54 6.57 2.74 0.33
N ARG A 55 7.45 3.60 -0.18
CA ARG A 55 8.44 4.33 0.59
C ARG A 55 8.40 5.77 0.14
N LYS A 56 8.19 6.69 1.08
CA LYS A 56 8.14 8.12 0.76
C LYS A 56 9.48 8.58 0.15
N PRO A 57 9.49 9.59 -0.73
CA PRO A 57 10.74 10.13 -1.29
C PRO A 57 11.74 10.62 -0.24
N THR A 58 11.25 10.99 0.94
CA THR A 58 12.07 11.41 2.10
C THR A 58 12.61 10.25 2.93
N TRP A 59 12.30 9.01 2.57
CA TRP A 59 12.78 7.82 3.28
C TRP A 59 14.28 7.67 3.10
N SER A 60 15.03 7.90 4.18
CA SER A 60 16.49 7.87 4.19
C SER A 60 17.08 6.53 4.63
N ASP A 61 16.24 5.56 4.97
CA ASP A 61 16.58 4.23 5.51
C ASP A 61 17.47 4.17 6.78
N GLN A 62 17.89 5.33 7.32
CA GLN A 62 18.87 5.43 8.42
C GLN A 62 18.52 4.66 9.70
N TYR A 63 17.22 4.47 9.98
CA TYR A 63 16.76 3.69 11.13
C TYR A 63 17.04 2.18 10.98
N LEU A 64 17.36 1.74 9.77
CA LEU A 64 17.79 0.38 9.49
C LEU A 64 19.26 0.17 9.84
N ASN A 65 20.08 1.20 10.06
CA ASN A 65 21.53 1.02 10.20
C ASN A 65 21.90 -0.03 11.26
N PHE A 66 22.67 -1.04 10.83
CA PHE A 66 23.01 -2.20 11.66
C PHE A 66 23.68 -1.79 12.97
N GLN A 67 24.52 -0.76 12.96
CA GLN A 67 25.32 -0.37 14.12
C GLN A 67 24.48 0.24 15.24
N PHE A 68 23.37 0.91 14.92
CA PHE A 68 22.54 1.63 15.89
C PHE A 68 21.51 0.75 16.61
N LEU A 69 21.28 -0.47 16.10
CA LEU A 69 20.27 -1.38 16.63
C LEU A 69 20.87 -2.44 17.56
N SER A 70 20.12 -2.88 18.57
CA SER A 70 20.49 -4.05 19.38
C SER A 70 20.32 -5.36 18.59
N VAL A 71 20.98 -6.44 19.00
CA VAL A 71 20.88 -7.76 18.34
C VAL A 71 19.42 -8.24 18.22
N VAL A 72 18.63 -8.04 19.28
CA VAL A 72 17.21 -8.41 19.29
C VAL A 72 16.39 -7.51 18.37
N ALA A 73 16.65 -6.20 18.36
CA ALA A 73 15.95 -5.25 17.49
C ALA A 73 16.22 -5.55 16.02
N ARG A 74 17.48 -5.83 15.63
CA ARG A 74 17.86 -6.21 14.25
C ARG A 74 17.07 -7.43 13.76
N ALA A 75 16.95 -8.46 14.58
CA ALA A 75 16.22 -9.67 14.25
C ALA A 75 14.72 -9.42 14.08
N LYS A 76 14.11 -8.67 15.02
CA LYS A 76 12.68 -8.31 14.96
C LYS A 76 12.37 -7.44 13.75
N LEU A 77 13.19 -6.42 13.50
CA LEU A 77 13.07 -5.52 12.37
C LEU A 77 13.18 -6.28 11.04
N ARG A 78 14.18 -7.16 10.89
CA ARG A 78 14.32 -7.98 9.69
C ARG A 78 13.08 -8.83 9.45
N LYS A 79 12.58 -9.51 10.48
CA LYS A 79 11.35 -10.31 10.38
C LYS A 79 10.14 -9.45 10.02
N CYS A 80 10.00 -8.28 10.64
CA CYS A 80 8.92 -7.35 10.37
C CYS A 80 8.92 -6.90 8.91
N LEU A 81 10.06 -6.45 8.39
CA LEU A 81 10.21 -6.01 6.99
C LEU A 81 9.94 -7.14 6.00
N SER A 82 10.43 -8.35 6.27
CA SER A 82 10.16 -9.51 5.41
C SER A 82 8.67 -9.86 5.41
N ASN A 83 8.03 -9.86 6.58
CA ASN A 83 6.60 -10.18 6.72
C ASN A 83 5.72 -9.11 6.09
N SER A 84 6.03 -7.82 6.29
CA SER A 84 5.25 -6.73 5.69
C SER A 84 5.37 -6.76 4.18
N THR A 85 6.58 -6.98 3.63
CA THR A 85 6.79 -7.13 2.19
C THR A 85 5.91 -8.24 1.63
N GLN A 86 5.95 -9.45 2.21
CA GLN A 86 5.11 -10.57 1.79
C GLN A 86 3.61 -10.31 1.93
N SER A 87 3.20 -9.55 2.95
CA SER A 87 1.79 -9.25 3.18
C SER A 87 1.23 -8.20 2.24
N ILE A 88 2.08 -7.25 1.82
CA ILE A 88 1.70 -6.10 1.00
C ILE A 88 1.74 -6.48 -0.47
N CYS A 89 2.88 -7.03 -0.90
CA CYS A 89 3.16 -7.23 -2.30
C CYS A 89 2.25 -8.31 -2.92
N ALA A 90 1.83 -8.07 -4.16
CA ALA A 90 1.11 -9.06 -4.95
C ALA A 90 2.07 -10.16 -5.46
N ALA A 91 1.56 -11.14 -6.21
CA ALA A 91 2.30 -12.34 -6.64
C ALA A 91 3.68 -12.07 -7.28
N ASP A 92 3.92 -10.88 -7.83
CA ASP A 92 5.23 -10.45 -8.33
C ASP A 92 6.07 -9.77 -7.24
N MET A 93 6.55 -10.59 -6.31
CA MET A 93 7.31 -10.17 -5.12
C MET A 93 8.77 -9.78 -5.41
N PHE A 94 9.27 -10.00 -6.63
CA PHE A 94 10.72 -10.08 -6.88
C PHE A 94 11.43 -8.75 -6.68
N GLU A 95 10.85 -7.66 -7.22
CA GLU A 95 11.45 -6.33 -7.15
C GLU A 95 11.50 -5.80 -5.71
N ASP A 96 10.41 -5.96 -4.95
CA ASP A 96 10.33 -5.49 -3.57
C ASP A 96 11.27 -6.26 -2.63
N VAL A 97 11.37 -7.58 -2.80
CA VAL A 97 12.30 -8.42 -2.03
C VAL A 97 13.75 -8.07 -2.35
N LYS A 98 14.05 -7.82 -3.63
CA LYS A 98 15.37 -7.37 -4.06
C LYS A 98 15.72 -6.01 -3.45
N LEU A 99 14.83 -5.02 -3.58
CA LEU A 99 15.03 -3.69 -3.02
C LEU A 99 15.25 -3.72 -1.51
N LEU A 100 14.42 -4.50 -0.78
CA LEU A 100 14.59 -4.68 0.66
C LEU A 100 15.95 -5.32 0.99
N THR A 101 16.39 -6.30 0.21
CA THR A 101 17.67 -6.97 0.41
C THR A 101 18.82 -6.00 0.20
N ASP A 102 18.79 -5.23 -0.89
CA ASP A 102 19.80 -4.23 -1.23
C ASP A 102 19.89 -3.13 -0.16
N THR A 103 18.74 -2.66 0.35
CA THR A 103 18.66 -1.67 1.45
C THR A 103 19.31 -2.19 2.73
N VAL A 104 19.06 -3.45 3.08
CA VAL A 104 19.59 -4.02 4.32
C VAL A 104 21.10 -4.28 4.18
N ILE A 105 21.59 -4.61 2.98
CA ILE A 105 23.02 -4.70 2.67
C ILE A 105 23.70 -3.34 2.79
N SER A 106 23.13 -2.28 2.18
CA SER A 106 23.69 -0.93 2.25
C SER A 106 23.76 -0.41 3.70
N ASN A 107 22.84 -0.85 4.56
CA ASN A 107 22.80 -0.53 5.98
C ASN A 107 23.72 -1.40 6.86
N GLY A 108 24.62 -2.20 6.26
CA GLY A 108 25.72 -2.88 6.96
C GLY A 108 25.37 -4.25 7.55
N TYR A 109 24.28 -4.89 7.10
CA TYR A 109 23.93 -6.22 7.61
C TYR A 109 24.82 -7.31 6.99
N PRO A 110 25.40 -8.21 7.81
CA PRO A 110 26.17 -9.34 7.27
C PRO A 110 25.32 -10.28 6.42
N LEU A 111 25.86 -10.76 5.29
CA LEU A 111 25.15 -11.71 4.40
C LEU A 111 24.65 -12.97 5.13
N LYS A 112 25.45 -13.50 6.07
CA LYS A 112 25.04 -14.64 6.91
C LYS A 112 23.78 -14.34 7.73
N PHE A 113 23.65 -13.10 8.21
CA PHE A 113 22.47 -12.66 8.94
C PHE A 113 21.26 -12.59 7.99
N ILE A 114 21.42 -11.98 6.82
CA ILE A 114 20.34 -11.85 5.82
C ILE A 114 19.82 -13.23 5.40
N ASN A 115 20.73 -14.14 5.02
CA ASN A 115 20.38 -15.48 4.55
C ASN A 115 19.60 -16.27 5.60
N LYS A 116 19.94 -16.16 6.88
CA LYS A 116 19.23 -16.81 7.99
C LYS A 116 17.73 -16.45 8.02
N TYR A 117 17.38 -15.22 7.67
CA TYR A 117 15.99 -14.74 7.72
C TYR A 117 15.28 -14.80 6.37
N ASN A 118 16.00 -15.02 5.26
CA ASN A 118 15.39 -15.29 3.95
C ASN A 118 14.82 -16.72 3.90
N SER A 119 15.49 -17.70 4.50
CA SER A 119 15.08 -19.11 4.48
C SER A 119 13.84 -19.43 5.32
N GLN A 120 13.40 -18.51 6.18
CA GLN A 120 12.24 -18.70 7.08
C GLN A 120 10.94 -18.10 6.51
N SER A 121 11.03 -17.43 5.37
CA SER A 121 9.88 -16.95 4.61
C SER A 121 9.37 -18.11 3.76
N THR A 122 8.49 -18.93 4.33
CA THR A 122 7.50 -19.58 3.46
C THR A 122 6.61 -18.47 2.96
N PRO A 123 6.40 -18.30 1.65
CA PRO A 123 5.36 -17.41 1.18
C PRO A 123 4.09 -17.92 1.85
N ASN A 124 3.53 -17.14 2.78
CA ASN A 124 2.12 -17.30 3.07
C ASN A 124 1.49 -17.07 1.71
N LEU A 125 1.01 -18.17 1.12
CA LEU A 125 0.11 -18.17 -0.01
C LEU A 125 -1.07 -17.34 0.50
N PHE A 126 -1.01 -16.02 0.35
CA PHE A 126 -2.17 -15.20 0.59
C PHE A 126 -3.11 -15.66 -0.51
N ASN A 127 -4.02 -16.52 -0.09
CA ASN A 127 -5.35 -16.67 -0.65
C ASN A 127 -5.68 -15.30 -1.25
N SER A 128 -5.76 -15.23 -2.57
CA SER A 128 -6.53 -14.17 -3.20
C SER A 128 -7.85 -14.18 -2.44
N VAL A 129 -8.04 -13.25 -1.51
CA VAL A 129 -9.30 -13.17 -0.79
C VAL A 129 -10.30 -12.98 -1.92
N ALA A 130 -11.20 -13.97 -2.09
CA ALA A 130 -12.27 -13.84 -3.05
C ALA A 130 -12.91 -12.48 -2.78
N LYS A 131 -13.15 -11.67 -3.82
CA LYS A 131 -13.75 -10.33 -3.67
C LYS A 131 -14.98 -10.45 -2.76
N GLU A 132 -14.81 -10.13 -1.48
CA GLU A 132 -15.90 -10.07 -0.53
C GLU A 132 -16.44 -8.66 -0.58
N SER A 133 -17.76 -8.55 -0.69
CA SER A 133 -18.43 -7.26 -0.63
C SER A 133 -18.25 -6.68 0.76
N VAL A 134 -17.37 -5.68 0.89
CA VAL A 134 -17.20 -4.91 2.11
C VAL A 134 -18.22 -3.78 2.12
N ASN A 135 -19.10 -3.77 3.13
CA ASN A 135 -20.01 -2.66 3.37
C ASN A 135 -19.29 -1.56 4.14
N ILE A 136 -18.89 -0.49 3.46
CA ILE A 136 -18.28 0.69 4.09
C ILE A 136 -19.39 1.67 4.44
N PRO A 137 -19.70 1.91 5.73
CA PRO A 137 -20.70 2.90 6.12
C PRO A 137 -20.18 4.31 5.77
N LEU A 138 -20.92 5.04 4.96
CA LEU A 138 -20.59 6.42 4.62
C LEU A 138 -20.92 7.33 5.79
N LEU A 139 -19.89 7.83 6.48
CA LEU A 139 -20.04 8.70 7.66
C LEU A 139 -20.60 10.09 7.32
N PHE A 140 -20.60 10.51 6.05
CA PHE A 140 -20.92 11.89 5.65
C PHE A 140 -21.83 12.00 4.41
N GLY A 141 -22.88 11.18 4.35
CA GLY A 141 -23.94 11.32 3.35
C GLY A 141 -25.32 11.27 4.01
N SER A 142 -26.24 12.15 3.59
CA SER A 142 -27.65 11.88 3.83
C SER A 142 -28.01 10.52 3.21
N GLU A 143 -29.01 9.83 3.77
CA GLU A 143 -29.45 8.49 3.32
C GLU A 143 -29.74 8.43 1.80
N SER A 144 -30.12 9.57 1.21
CA SER A 144 -30.30 9.72 -0.23
C SER A 144 -29.00 9.73 -1.05
N ASN A 145 -27.93 10.37 -0.55
CA ASN A 145 -26.66 10.47 -1.25
C ASN A 145 -25.91 9.13 -1.25
N SER A 146 -25.96 8.38 -0.14
CA SER A 146 -25.37 7.04 -0.07
C SER A 146 -26.05 6.07 -1.03
N MET A 147 -27.37 6.17 -1.20
CA MET A 147 -28.13 5.34 -2.14
C MET A 147 -27.78 5.66 -3.61
N ILE A 148 -27.62 6.95 -3.96
CA ILE A 148 -27.20 7.37 -5.31
C ILE A 148 -25.78 6.89 -5.59
N LEU A 149 -24.86 7.05 -4.62
CA LEU A 149 -23.48 6.59 -4.75
C LEU A 149 -23.40 5.07 -4.93
N GLY A 150 -24.16 4.32 -4.14
CA GLY A 150 -24.27 2.86 -4.25
C GLY A 150 -24.77 2.41 -5.62
N ARG A 151 -25.78 3.10 -6.18
CA ARG A 151 -26.27 2.85 -7.55
C ARG A 151 -25.21 3.14 -8.61
N LYS A 152 -24.51 4.27 -8.51
CA LYS A 152 -23.43 4.65 -9.44
C LYS A 152 -22.27 3.66 -9.40
N LEU A 153 -21.83 3.25 -8.21
CA LEU A 153 -20.79 2.24 -8.05
C LEU A 153 -21.21 0.90 -8.64
N LYS A 154 -22.46 0.47 -8.41
CA LYS A 154 -22.98 -0.77 -8.97
C LYS A 154 -23.03 -0.73 -10.50
N SER A 155 -23.51 0.37 -11.09
CA SER A 155 -23.50 0.58 -12.55
C SER A 155 -22.08 0.55 -13.10
N ALA A 156 -21.12 1.25 -12.48
CA ALA A 156 -19.74 1.27 -12.93
C ALA A 156 -19.08 -0.12 -12.86
N ILE A 157 -19.42 -0.93 -11.85
CA ILE A 157 -18.98 -2.34 -11.76
C ILE A 157 -19.56 -3.17 -12.91
N GLU A 158 -20.86 -3.01 -13.20
CA GLU A 158 -21.54 -3.71 -14.29
C GLU A 158 -20.97 -3.33 -15.67
N ASP A 159 -20.66 -2.05 -15.89
CA ASP A 159 -20.05 -1.56 -17.12
C ASP A 159 -18.63 -2.12 -17.33
N ILE A 160 -17.86 -2.29 -16.26
CA ILE A 160 -16.52 -2.92 -16.31
C ILE A 160 -16.62 -4.40 -16.69
N THR A 161 -17.66 -5.11 -16.24
CA THR A 161 -17.87 -6.53 -16.59
C THR A 161 -18.36 -6.77 -18.01
N LEU A 162 -18.88 -5.74 -18.70
CA LEU A 162 -19.34 -5.84 -20.10
C LEU A 162 -18.23 -5.56 -21.13
N LEU A 163 -17.06 -5.09 -20.68
CA LEU A 163 -15.89 -4.78 -21.52
C LEU A 163 -14.78 -5.87 -21.44
N SER A 164 -15.01 -6.95 -20.69
CA SER A 164 -14.15 -8.14 -20.59
C SER A 164 -14.73 -9.32 -21.37
#